data_AF-A0A5M6CTJ4-F1
#
_entry.id   AF-A0A5M6CTJ4-F1
#
_cell.length_a   1.000
_cell.length_b   1.000
_cell.length_c   1.000
_cell.angle_alpha   90.00
_cell.angle_beta   90.00
_cell.angle_gamma   90.00
#
_symmetry.space_group_name_H-M   'P 1'
#
loop_
_entity.id
_entity.type
_entity.pdbx_description
1 polymer ?
#
loop_
_entity_poly.entity_id
_entity_poly.type
_entity_poly.pdbx_seq_one_letter_code
_entity_poly.pdbx_strand_id
1 'polypeptide(L)'
;MQFSIIYSVDCPEGEDIDLYAPPQVDELWDQTEEDEQYDYGYLEGCWTNGSHRKWCAILSREEFDEFVGHCGLQAESTETMGSLGAPGCGFGWAPAISFTSDDPNAIQSAYVTPLPEVEKESFDEDDWQRVKSAVVAVYG
;
A
#
# COMPACT_ATOMS: atom_id res chain seq x y z
N MET A 1 3.33 17.31 -0.04
CA MET A 1 2.71 16.20 0.69
C MET A 1 3.38 14.93 0.21
N GLN A 2 3.83 14.10 1.14
CA GLN A 2 4.39 12.78 0.86
C GLN A 2 3.41 11.69 1.30
N PHE A 3 3.68 10.45 0.90
CA PHE A 3 2.86 9.29 1.20
C PHE A 3 3.76 8.17 1.68
N SER A 4 3.55 7.71 2.90
CA SER A 4 4.17 6.50 3.42
C SER A 4 3.33 5.30 3.03
N ILE A 5 3.94 4.32 2.38
CA ILE A 5 3.23 3.24 1.71
C ILE A 5 3.81 1.90 2.17
N ILE A 6 2.91 0.98 2.46
CA ILE A 6 3.19 -0.45 2.54
C ILE A 6 2.31 -1.10 1.47
N TYR A 7 2.93 -1.63 0.42
CA TYR A 7 2.26 -2.30 -0.69
C TYR A 7 2.59 -3.78 -0.67
N SER A 8 1.58 -4.64 -0.78
CA SER A 8 1.73 -6.08 -0.85
C SER A 8 0.95 -6.66 -2.02
N VAL A 9 1.52 -7.69 -2.63
CA VAL A 9 0.91 -8.45 -3.71
C VAL A 9 1.03 -9.93 -3.41
N ASP A 10 -0.06 -10.64 -3.64
CA ASP A 10 -0.10 -12.09 -3.70
C ASP A 10 -0.62 -12.53 -5.07
N CYS A 11 0.05 -13.48 -5.71
CA CYS A 11 -0.40 -14.06 -6.97
C CYS A 11 -0.32 -15.60 -6.97
N PRO A 12 -1.13 -16.30 -7.79
CA PRO A 12 -1.03 -17.74 -7.97
C PRO A 12 0.33 -18.23 -8.49
N GLU A 13 0.63 -19.53 -8.32
CA GLU A 13 1.91 -20.18 -8.72
C GLU A 13 2.30 -19.96 -10.19
N GLY A 14 1.32 -19.77 -11.07
CA GLY A 14 1.53 -19.60 -12.51
C GLY A 14 1.71 -18.16 -12.97
N GLU A 15 1.51 -17.18 -12.08
CA GLU A 15 1.62 -15.76 -12.39
C GLU A 15 3.02 -15.25 -12.03
N ASP A 16 3.56 -14.36 -12.86
CA ASP A 16 4.84 -13.72 -12.61
C ASP A 16 4.62 -12.50 -11.69
N ILE A 17 5.07 -12.61 -10.44
CA ILE A 17 4.84 -11.56 -9.43
C ILE A 17 5.52 -10.23 -9.79
N ASP A 18 6.58 -10.27 -10.59
CA ASP A 18 7.32 -9.08 -10.99
C ASP A 18 6.49 -8.18 -11.93
N LEU A 19 5.42 -8.72 -12.55
CA LEU A 19 4.46 -7.94 -13.33
C LEU A 19 3.64 -6.96 -12.48
N TYR A 20 3.58 -7.18 -11.17
CA TYR A 20 2.86 -6.34 -10.22
C TYR A 20 3.80 -5.47 -9.38
N ALA A 21 5.10 -5.46 -9.69
CA ALA A 21 6.05 -4.60 -8.99
C ALA A 21 5.68 -3.12 -9.17
N PRO A 22 5.86 -2.28 -8.14
CA PRO A 22 5.60 -0.86 -8.27
C PRO A 22 6.61 -0.19 -9.23
N PRO A 23 6.29 0.99 -9.79
CA PRO A 23 7.21 1.68 -10.68
C PRO A 23 8.49 2.06 -9.93
N GLN A 24 9.62 2.00 -10.64
CA GLN A 24 10.95 2.34 -10.11
C GLN A 24 11.31 1.52 -8.84
N VAL A 25 10.92 0.23 -8.82
CA VAL A 25 11.08 -0.68 -7.68
C VAL A 25 12.51 -0.74 -7.13
N ASP A 26 13.52 -0.71 -8.00
CA ASP A 26 14.93 -0.78 -7.59
C ASP A 26 15.48 0.52 -6.99
N GLU A 27 14.77 1.64 -7.15
CA GLU A 27 15.25 2.99 -6.79
C GLU A 27 14.50 3.59 -5.59
N LEU A 28 13.18 3.39 -5.54
CA LEU A 28 12.30 4.06 -4.58
C LEU A 28 11.79 3.14 -3.46
N TRP A 29 11.87 1.82 -3.64
CA TRP A 29 11.18 0.86 -2.80
C TRP A 29 12.14 -0.07 -2.07
N ASP A 30 11.86 -0.27 -0.79
CA ASP A 30 12.50 -1.31 0.00
C ASP A 30 11.60 -2.55 0.03
N GLN A 31 12.05 -3.65 -0.58
CA GLN A 31 11.37 -4.93 -0.47
C GLN A 31 11.61 -5.54 0.92
N THR A 32 10.53 -5.84 1.65
CA THR A 32 10.62 -6.31 3.04
C THR A 32 10.31 -7.79 3.21
N GLU A 33 9.62 -8.41 2.24
CA GLU A 33 9.20 -9.81 2.30
C GLU A 33 9.40 -10.51 0.94
N GLU A 34 9.69 -11.81 0.96
CA GLU A 34 10.01 -12.68 -0.21
C GLU A 34 9.16 -13.96 -0.20
N ASP A 35 9.41 -14.88 -1.14
CA ASP A 35 8.63 -16.10 -1.44
C ASP A 35 8.55 -17.14 -0.31
N GLU A 36 9.06 -16.86 0.88
CA GLU A 36 8.95 -17.76 2.05
C GLU A 36 7.76 -17.41 2.96
N GLN A 37 7.02 -16.34 2.65
CA GLN A 37 5.85 -15.88 3.39
C GLN A 37 4.65 -15.91 2.44
N TYR A 38 3.67 -16.80 2.65
CA TYR A 38 2.47 -16.88 1.81
C TYR A 38 1.26 -16.40 2.59
N ASP A 39 0.87 -15.14 2.39
CA ASP A 39 -0.26 -14.57 3.12
C ASP A 39 -1.56 -15.33 2.81
N TYR A 40 -1.74 -15.79 1.56
CA TYR A 40 -2.97 -16.46 1.12
C TYR A 40 -2.86 -17.95 0.82
N GLY A 41 -1.74 -18.61 1.16
CA GLY A 41 -1.59 -20.06 0.94
C GLY A 41 -2.68 -20.91 1.61
N TYR A 42 -3.30 -20.39 2.68
CA TYR A 42 -4.43 -21.01 3.38
C TYR A 42 -5.73 -21.07 2.58
N LEU A 43 -5.87 -20.31 1.49
CA LEU A 43 -7.03 -20.40 0.58
C LEU A 43 -7.01 -21.67 -0.28
N GLU A 44 -5.89 -22.40 -0.27
CA GLU A 44 -5.66 -23.62 -1.06
C GLU A 44 -5.79 -23.38 -2.58
N GLY A 45 -5.75 -24.45 -3.38
CA GLY A 45 -5.96 -24.39 -4.82
C GLY A 45 -4.82 -23.66 -5.56
N CYS A 46 -5.16 -22.62 -6.31
CA CYS A 46 -4.16 -21.87 -7.10
C CYS A 46 -3.20 -21.03 -6.22
N TRP A 47 -3.49 -20.87 -4.93
CA TRP A 47 -2.67 -20.11 -3.97
C TRP A 47 -1.66 -20.96 -3.20
N THR A 48 -1.76 -22.30 -3.25
CA THR A 48 -0.95 -23.21 -2.40
C THR A 48 0.56 -23.07 -2.60
N ASN A 49 1.01 -22.65 -3.79
CA ASN A 49 2.40 -22.29 -4.07
C ASN A 49 2.46 -20.92 -4.79
N GLY A 50 1.57 -20.01 -4.41
CA GLY A 50 1.60 -18.64 -4.93
C GLY A 50 2.88 -17.91 -4.53
N SER A 51 3.03 -16.68 -5.02
CA SER A 51 4.11 -15.79 -4.58
C SER A 51 3.54 -14.63 -3.80
N HIS A 52 4.35 -14.10 -2.88
CA HIS A 52 4.04 -12.90 -2.11
C HIS A 52 5.22 -11.94 -2.20
N ARG A 53 4.90 -10.65 -2.31
CA ARG A 53 5.88 -9.57 -2.22
C ARG A 53 5.31 -8.43 -1.42
N LYS A 54 6.20 -7.76 -0.69
CA LYS A 54 5.86 -6.54 0.04
C LYS A 54 6.95 -5.52 -0.11
N TRP A 55 6.55 -4.30 -0.43
CA TRP A 55 7.41 -3.16 -0.62
C TRP A 55 6.97 -2.00 0.25
N CYS A 56 7.94 -1.27 0.79
CA CYS A 56 7.73 -0.08 1.59
C CYS A 56 8.41 1.11 0.91
N ALA A 57 7.75 2.27 0.88
CA ALA A 57 8.34 3.51 0.35
C ALA A 57 7.75 4.76 1.01
N ILE A 58 8.47 5.89 0.88
CA ILE A 58 7.92 7.23 1.06
C ILE A 58 7.97 7.93 -0.27
N LEU A 59 6.81 8.18 -0.87
CA LEU A 59 6.70 8.79 -2.19
C LEU A 59 6.27 10.25 -2.10
N SER A 60 6.76 11.06 -3.03
CA SER A 60 6.15 12.35 -3.35
C SER A 60 4.76 12.17 -3.96
N ARG A 61 4.04 13.27 -4.16
CA ARG A 61 2.73 13.24 -4.80
C ARG A 61 2.78 12.70 -6.23
N GLU A 62 3.76 13.11 -7.03
CA GLU A 62 3.87 12.70 -8.43
C GLU A 62 4.20 11.20 -8.54
N GLU A 63 5.14 10.72 -7.72
CA GLU A 63 5.48 9.29 -7.65
C GLU A 63 4.31 8.45 -7.12
N PHE A 64 3.54 8.97 -6.17
CA PHE A 64 2.33 8.29 -5.66
C PHE A 64 1.23 8.20 -6.72
N ASP A 65 1.00 9.27 -7.48
CA ASP A 65 0.03 9.27 -8.59
C ASP A 65 0.44 8.25 -9.67
N GLU A 66 1.74 8.17 -9.99
CA GLU A 66 2.28 7.16 -10.90
C GLU A 66 2.09 5.74 -10.35
N PHE A 67 2.44 5.49 -9.09
CA PHE A 67 2.26 4.19 -8.43
C PHE A 67 0.80 3.71 -8.47
N VAL A 68 -0.15 4.56 -8.05
CA VAL A 68 -1.58 4.20 -8.03
C VAL A 68 -2.07 3.90 -9.44
N GLY A 69 -1.69 4.72 -10.43
CA GLY A 69 -2.07 4.50 -11.83
C GLY A 69 -1.43 3.26 -12.46
N HIS A 70 -0.16 2.99 -12.16
CA HIS A 70 0.60 1.85 -12.68
C HIS A 70 0.05 0.52 -12.17
N CYS A 71 -0.19 0.42 -10.86
CA CYS A 71 -0.70 -0.78 -10.22
C CYS A 71 -2.23 -0.92 -10.32
N GLY A 72 -2.93 0.06 -10.91
CA GLY A 72 -4.39 0.05 -11.06
C GLY A 72 -5.14 0.09 -9.73
N LEU A 73 -4.57 0.76 -8.73
CA LEU A 73 -5.11 0.81 -7.37
C LEU A 73 -6.21 1.87 -7.21
N GLN A 74 -7.14 1.61 -6.30
CA GLN A 74 -8.22 2.53 -5.94
C GLN A 74 -8.32 2.63 -4.41
N ALA A 75 -8.60 3.82 -3.89
CA ALA A 75 -8.75 4.05 -2.46
C ALA A 75 -10.10 3.52 -1.97
N GLU A 76 -10.08 2.76 -0.88
CA GLU A 76 -11.30 2.29 -0.23
C GLU A 76 -11.80 3.29 0.82
N SER A 77 -13.12 3.43 0.93
CA SER A 77 -13.74 4.22 2.01
C SER A 77 -13.74 3.50 3.37
N THR A 78 -13.38 2.21 3.40
CA THR A 78 -13.40 1.35 4.60
C THR A 78 -12.50 1.91 5.70
N GLU A 79 -12.87 1.70 6.95
CA GLU A 79 -12.02 2.03 8.10
C GLU A 79 -10.94 0.97 8.27
N THR A 80 -9.69 1.41 8.44
CA THR A 80 -8.57 0.54 8.80
C THR A 80 -8.21 0.76 10.27
N MET A 81 -7.52 -0.19 10.88
CA MET A 81 -6.88 0.03 12.19
C MET A 81 -5.57 0.84 12.09
N GLY A 82 -5.24 1.33 10.89
CA GLY A 82 -3.95 1.92 10.56
C GLY A 82 -2.93 0.90 10.06
N SER A 83 -1.72 1.39 9.79
CA SER A 83 -0.55 0.61 9.40
C SER A 83 0.47 0.56 10.54
N LEU A 84 0.95 -0.62 10.86
CA LEU A 84 2.05 -0.82 11.80
C LEU A 84 3.39 -0.67 11.05
N GLY A 85 4.27 0.21 11.55
CA GLY A 85 5.61 0.37 10.98
C GLY A 85 5.64 1.18 9.68
N ALA A 86 4.67 2.06 9.45
CA ALA A 86 4.67 2.98 8.32
C ALA A 86 6.00 3.75 8.21
N PRO A 87 6.73 3.65 7.08
CA PRO A 87 7.97 4.39 6.86
C PRO A 87 7.82 5.88 7.18
N GLY A 88 8.76 6.44 7.93
CA GLY A 88 8.72 7.87 8.30
C GLY A 88 7.80 8.23 9.48
N CYS A 89 7.00 7.30 10.01
CA CYS A 89 6.13 7.52 11.16
C CYS A 89 6.71 7.03 12.50
N GLY A 90 7.94 6.50 12.51
CA GLY A 90 8.57 5.93 13.70
C GLY A 90 8.03 4.53 14.06
N PHE A 91 8.37 4.06 15.27
CA PHE A 91 7.91 2.75 15.75
C PHE A 91 6.51 2.85 16.34
N GLY A 92 5.49 2.31 15.67
CA GLY A 92 4.11 2.34 16.14
C GLY A 92 3.07 2.20 15.03
N TRP A 93 1.81 2.44 15.41
CA TRP A 93 0.68 2.49 14.49
C TRP A 93 0.53 3.90 13.91
N ALA A 94 0.35 4.00 12.60
CA ALA A 94 -0.01 5.23 11.90
C ALA A 94 -1.38 5.06 11.24
N PRO A 95 -2.23 6.09 11.17
CA PRO A 95 -3.51 6.00 10.48
C PRO A 95 -3.29 5.79 8.98
N ALA A 96 -4.02 4.85 8.38
CA ALA A 96 -3.81 4.45 6.99
C ALA A 96 -5.12 4.33 6.21
N ILE A 97 -5.03 4.55 4.90
CA ILE A 97 -6.10 4.37 3.93
C ILE A 97 -5.76 3.11 3.16
N SER A 98 -6.74 2.20 3.02
CA SER A 98 -6.59 1.00 2.21
C SER A 98 -6.75 1.35 0.73
N PHE A 99 -5.90 0.77 -0.10
CA PHE A 99 -5.98 0.80 -1.55
C PHE A 99 -5.97 -0.64 -2.06
N THR A 100 -6.80 -0.93 -3.06
CA THR A 100 -6.95 -2.27 -3.63
C THR A 100 -7.04 -2.22 -5.16
N SER A 101 -6.82 -3.36 -5.81
CA SER A 101 -6.97 -3.53 -7.26
C SER A 101 -8.09 -4.53 -7.57
N ASP A 102 -8.76 -4.36 -8.71
CA ASP A 102 -9.74 -5.31 -9.25
C ASP A 102 -9.09 -6.36 -10.17
N ASP A 103 -7.76 -6.50 -10.14
CA ASP A 103 -7.05 -7.49 -10.95
C ASP A 103 -7.50 -8.93 -10.61
N PRO A 104 -8.00 -9.71 -11.57
CA PRO A 104 -8.48 -11.06 -11.30
C PRO A 104 -7.36 -12.07 -11.02
N ASN A 105 -6.10 -11.73 -11.33
CA ASN A 105 -4.95 -12.63 -11.26
C ASN A 105 -4.04 -12.37 -10.06
N ALA A 106 -4.28 -11.30 -9.29
CA ALA A 106 -3.50 -10.99 -8.10
C ALA A 106 -4.35 -10.29 -7.03
N ILE A 107 -4.05 -10.57 -5.77
CA ILE A 107 -4.55 -9.79 -4.64
C ILE A 107 -3.52 -8.70 -4.37
N GLN A 108 -3.90 -7.46 -4.64
CA GLN A 108 -3.05 -6.30 -4.42
C GLN A 108 -3.66 -5.43 -3.32
N SER A 109 -2.86 -5.06 -2.33
CA SER A 109 -3.28 -4.15 -1.27
C SER A 109 -2.18 -3.17 -0.91
N ALA A 110 -2.53 -1.90 -0.72
CA ALA A 110 -1.62 -0.91 -0.15
C ALA A 110 -2.25 -0.21 1.05
N TYR A 111 -1.46 -0.06 2.11
CA TYR A 111 -1.76 0.82 3.23
C TYR A 111 -1.01 2.12 3.05
N VAL A 112 -1.76 3.21 2.88
CA VAL A 112 -1.20 4.53 2.59
C VAL A 112 -1.45 5.47 3.77
N THR A 113 -0.37 6.01 4.33
CA THR A 113 -0.40 7.06 5.34
C THR A 113 0.05 8.38 4.68
N PRO A 114 -0.88 9.31 4.38
CA PRO A 114 -0.53 10.64 3.90
C PRO A 114 0.28 11.40 4.96
N LEU A 115 1.37 12.02 4.54
CA LEU A 115 2.28 12.82 5.35
C LEU A 115 2.13 14.30 4.94
N PRO A 116 1.16 15.04 5.52
CA PRO A 116 0.99 16.46 5.25
C PRO A 116 2.18 17.25 5.78
N GLU A 117 2.69 18.16 4.93
CA GLU A 117 3.71 19.14 5.34
C GLU A 117 3.02 20.28 6.10
N VAL A 118 2.87 20.12 7.41
CA VAL A 118 2.34 21.18 8.28
C VAL A 118 3.24 21.39 9.49
N GLU A 119 3.24 22.60 10.02
CA GLU A 119 3.97 22.98 11.24
C GLU A 119 3.27 22.51 12.53
N LYS A 120 2.14 21.81 12.43
CA LYS A 120 1.34 21.37 13.59
C LYS A 120 2.06 20.20 14.27
N GLU A 121 2.33 20.33 15.56
CA GLU A 121 3.03 19.30 16.35
C GLU A 121 2.22 17.99 16.50
N SER A 122 0.90 18.02 16.33
CA SER A 122 0.04 16.83 16.39
C SER A 122 -1.19 16.94 15.49
N PHE A 123 -1.61 15.79 14.93
CA PHE A 123 -2.89 15.64 14.23
C PHE A 123 -3.92 15.04 15.16
N ASP A 124 -5.13 15.60 15.13
CA ASP A 124 -6.29 15.01 15.79
C ASP A 124 -7.14 14.20 14.79
N GLU A 125 -8.20 13.58 15.30
CA GLU A 125 -9.09 12.74 14.49
C GLU A 125 -9.79 13.54 13.39
N ASP A 126 -10.17 14.80 13.64
CA ASP A 126 -10.86 15.63 12.66
C ASP A 126 -9.93 15.98 11.49
N ASP A 127 -8.65 16.30 11.78
CA ASP A 127 -7.63 16.49 10.75
C ASP A 127 -7.44 15.22 9.92
N TRP A 128 -7.38 14.05 10.57
CA TRP A 128 -7.27 12.76 9.88
C TRP A 128 -8.46 12.52 8.96
N GLN A 129 -9.69 12.66 9.45
CA GLN A 129 -10.89 12.46 8.64
C GLN A 129 -10.94 13.40 7.45
N ARG A 130 -10.46 14.64 7.61
CA ARG A 130 -10.35 15.60 6.51
C ARG A 130 -9.34 15.15 5.44
N VAL A 131 -8.16 14.70 5.85
CA VAL A 131 -7.13 14.20 4.93
C VAL A 131 -7.61 12.93 4.23
N LYS A 132 -8.15 11.97 4.99
CA LYS A 132 -8.76 10.74 4.44
C LYS A 132 -9.81 11.05 3.40
N SER A 133 -10.76 11.93 3.71
CA SER A 133 -11.82 12.32 2.79
C SER A 133 -11.28 12.93 1.51
N ALA A 134 -10.22 13.74 1.59
CA ALA A 134 -9.59 14.35 0.42
C ALA A 134 -8.88 13.31 -0.47
N VAL A 135 -8.20 12.33 0.12
CA VAL A 135 -7.53 11.25 -0.63
C VAL A 135 -8.58 10.35 -1.28
N VAL A 136 -9.58 9.88 -0.54
CA VAL A 136 -10.65 9.03 -1.08
C VAL A 136 -11.41 9.75 -2.21
N ALA A 137 -11.65 11.06 -2.10
CA ALA A 137 -12.31 11.82 -3.18
C ALA A 137 -11.50 11.92 -4.49
N VAL A 138 -10.18 11.70 -4.43
CA VAL A 138 -9.29 11.79 -5.59
C VAL A 138 -8.99 10.40 -6.19
N TYR A 139 -8.85 9.38 -5.35
CA TYR A 139 -8.38 8.06 -5.77
C TYR A 139 -9.39 6.92 -5.57
N GLY A 140 -10.55 7.17 -4.95
CA GLY A 140 -11.63 6.20 -4.78
C GLY A 140 -12.71 6.31 -5.86
#